data_AF-A0A183HNQ5-F1
#
_entry.id   AF-A0A183HNQ5-F1
#
_cell.length_a   1.000
_cell.length_b   1.000
_cell.length_c   1.000
_cell.angle_alpha   90.00
_cell.angle_beta   90.00
_cell.angle_gamma   90.00
#
_symmetry.space_group_name_H-M   'P 1'
#
loop_
_entity.id
_entity.type
_entity.pdbx_description
1 polymer ?
#
loop_
_entity_poly.entity_id
_entity_poly.type
_entity_poly.pdbx_seq_one_letter_code
_entity_poly.pdbx_strand_id
1 'polypeptide(L)' 'MTDTVDWLNCDFYTKYVFCTNRLKSFTENVWPHQESVNLSPEKMAEAGFFFDPDDDNTDNVSCPFCLKSLTGWEESDNPL' A
#
# COMPACT_ATOMS: atom_id res chain seq x y z
N MET A 1 -26.43 -2.69 14.95
CA MET A 1 -27.34 -2.27 13.86
C MET A 1 -27.29 -0.75 13.84
N THR A 2 -26.33 -0.15 13.14
CA THR A 2 -26.14 -0.25 11.70
C THR A 2 -24.69 -0.58 11.35
N ASP A 3 -24.45 -1.82 10.93
CA ASP A 3 -23.35 -2.12 10.02
C ASP A 3 -23.76 -1.50 8.69
N THR A 4 -23.51 -0.20 8.53
CA THR A 4 -23.36 0.33 7.19
C THR A 4 -22.15 -0.38 6.64
N VAL A 5 -22.37 -1.46 5.89
CA VAL A 5 -21.42 -1.88 4.87
C VAL A 5 -21.09 -0.58 4.15
N ASP A 6 -19.86 -0.11 4.33
CA ASP A 6 -19.43 1.16 3.79
C ASP A 6 -19.34 0.99 2.28
N TRP A 7 -20.48 1.19 1.62
CA TRP A 7 -20.65 0.99 0.18
C TRP A 7 -19.74 1.93 -0.64
N LEU A 8 -19.19 2.99 -0.02
CA LEU A 8 -18.16 3.83 -0.63
C LEU A 8 -16.78 3.15 -0.70
N ASN A 9 -16.47 2.26 0.24
CA ASN A 9 -15.16 1.62 0.32
C ASN A 9 -15.00 0.42 -0.63
N CYS A 10 -16.09 -0.10 -1.19
CA CYS A 10 -16.02 -1.15 -2.21
C CYS A 10 -15.28 -0.62 -3.45
N ASP A 11 -15.55 0.61 -3.90
CA ASP A 11 -15.01 1.08 -5.18
C ASP A 11 -13.59 1.63 -5.09
N PHE A 12 -13.20 2.21 -3.95
CA PHE A 12 -11.91 2.89 -3.85
C PHE A 12 -10.73 1.90 -3.83
N TYR A 13 -10.85 0.83 -3.04
CA TYR A 13 -9.77 -0.15 -2.87
C TYR A 13 -9.88 -1.38 -3.79
N THR A 14 -11.00 -1.58 -4.51
CA THR A 14 -11.16 -2.70 -5.44
C THR A 14 -10.06 -2.74 -6.51
N LYS A 15 -9.55 -1.58 -6.94
CA LYS A 15 -8.39 -1.51 -7.85
C LYS A 15 -7.19 -2.29 -7.31
N TYR A 16 -6.93 -2.23 -6.00
CA TYR A 16 -5.73 -2.77 -5.37
C TYR A 16 -5.89 -4.20 -4.82
N VAL A 17 -7.07 -4.81 -4.96
CA VAL A 17 -7.27 -6.24 -4.68
C VAL A 17 -6.30 -7.10 -5.49
N PHE A 18 -6.02 -6.71 -6.72
CA PHE A 18 -5.06 -7.39 -7.58
C PHE A 18 -3.62 -6.98 -7.26
N CYS A 19 -2.76 -7.95 -6.98
CA CYS A 19 -1.33 -7.73 -6.70
C CYS A 19 -0.63 -6.92 -7.80
N THR A 20 -0.98 -7.14 -9.07
CA THR A 20 -0.44 -6.38 -10.20
C THR A 20 -0.71 -4.87 -10.10
N ASN A 21 -1.88 -4.47 -9.61
CA ASN A 21 -2.21 -3.05 -9.43
C ASN A 21 -1.55 -2.47 -8.19
N ARG A 22 -1.32 -3.28 -7.15
CA ARG A 22 -0.49 -2.88 -6.02
C ARG A 22 0.95 -2.62 -6.46
N LEU A 23 1.57 -3.52 -7.21
CA LEU A 23 2.91 -3.32 -7.76
C LEU A 23 2.97 -2.05 -8.62
N LYS A 24 1.99 -1.86 -9.52
CA LYS A 24 1.92 -0.65 -10.36
C LYS A 24 1.92 0.65 -9.56
N SER A 25 1.26 0.68 -8.41
CA SER A 25 1.21 1.88 -7.56
C SER A 25 2.60 2.35 -7.09
N PHE A 26 3.54 1.42 -6.90
CA PHE A 26 4.92 1.72 -6.53
C PHE A 26 5.84 2.05 -7.72
N THR A 27 5.48 1.62 -8.93
CA THR A 27 6.31 1.83 -10.14
C THR A 27 5.86 3.02 -10.98
N GLU A 28 4.57 3.37 -10.94
CA GLU A 28 4.03 4.56 -11.60
C GLU A 28 4.30 5.84 -10.80
N ASN A 29 4.61 5.68 -9.51
CA ASN A 29 5.00 6.77 -8.61
C ASN A 29 6.44 6.57 -8.11
N VAL A 30 6.97 7.58 -7.42
CA VAL A 30 8.32 7.54 -6.87
C VAL A 30 8.28 6.98 -5.45
N TRP A 31 8.33 5.65 -5.32
CA TRP A 31 8.54 5.01 -4.02
C TRP A 31 9.95 5.34 -3.50
N PRO A 32 10.12 5.97 -2.32
CA PRO A 32 11.43 6.44 -1.86
C PRO A 32 12.42 5.32 -1.51
N HIS A 33 11.92 4.11 -1.24
CA HIS A 33 12.74 2.97 -0.82
C HIS A 33 13.03 1.96 -1.95
N GLN A 34 12.99 2.41 -3.22
CA GLN A 34 13.20 1.55 -4.40
C GLN A 34 14.53 0.77 -4.40
N GLU A 35 15.58 1.33 -3.80
CA GLU A 35 16.90 0.70 -3.71
C GLU A 35 17.01 -0.28 -2.52
N SER A 36 16.03 -0.29 -1.61
CA SER A 36 16.02 -1.22 -0.48
C SER A 36 15.69 -2.64 -0.95
N VAL A 37 16.58 -3.57 -0.61
CA VAL A 37 16.38 -5.00 -0.90
C VAL A 37 15.14 -5.55 -0.19
N ASN A 38 14.77 -5.02 0.97
CA ASN A 38 13.64 -5.50 1.76
C ASN A 38 12.34 -4.76 1.51
N LEU A 39 12.42 -3.49 1.10
CA LEU A 39 11.25 -2.65 0.82
C LEU A 39 11.05 -2.43 -0.68
N SER A 40 11.45 -3.41 -1.51
CA SER A 40 11.26 -3.32 -2.96
C SER A 40 9.75 -3.25 -3.29
N PRO A 41 9.36 -2.58 -4.39
CA PRO A 41 7.98 -2.55 -4.87
C PRO A 41 7.28 -3.92 -4.89
N GLU A 42 8.01 -4.96 -5.30
CA GLU A 42 7.52 -6.33 -5.38
C GLU A 42 7.20 -6.89 -3.99
N LYS A 43 8.11 -6.73 -3.02
CA LYS A 43 7.92 -7.21 -1.64
C LYS A 43 6.78 -6.49 -0.95
N MET A 44 6.68 -5.17 -1.12
CA MET A 44 5.58 -4.37 -0.57
C MET A 44 4.23 -4.82 -1.14
N ALA A 45 4.16 -5.01 -2.47
CA ALA A 45 2.95 -5.47 -3.14
C ALA A 45 2.56 -6.91 -2.75
N GLU A 46 3.53 -7.80 -2.62
CA GLU A 46 3.35 -9.19 -2.18
C GLU A 46 2.81 -9.27 -0.75
N ALA A 47 3.34 -8.43 0.15
CA ALA A 47 2.87 -8.30 1.53
C ALA A 47 1.44 -7.75 1.66
N GLY A 48 0.86 -7.24 0.56
CA GLY A 48 -0.53 -6.80 0.50
C GLY A 48 -0.71 -5.28 0.49
N PHE A 49 0.38 -4.52 0.45
CA PHE A 49 0.35 -3.05 0.43
C PHE A 49 0.30 -2.48 -0.98
N PHE A 50 -0.34 -1.34 -1.16
CA PHE A 50 -0.17 -0.45 -2.30
C PHE A 50 0.33 0.92 -1.80
N PHE A 51 1.02 1.63 -2.66
CA PHE A 51 1.54 2.96 -2.36
C PHE A 51 0.42 3.99 -2.35
N ASP A 52 0.34 4.75 -1.26
CA ASP A 52 -0.76 5.67 -0.97
C ASP A 52 -0.22 6.93 -0.27
N PRO A 53 0.71 7.68 -0.89
CA PRO A 53 1.36 8.82 -0.25
C PRO A 53 0.38 9.98 -0.05
N ASP A 54 0.63 10.78 0.98
CA ASP A 54 0.02 12.09 1.17
C ASP A 54 1.11 13.16 1.39
N ASP A 55 0.70 14.42 1.56
CA ASP A 55 1.63 15.56 1.69
C ASP A 55 2.54 15.46 2.93
N ASP A 56 2.08 14.79 3.99
CA ASP A 56 2.81 14.62 5.25
C ASP A 56 3.58 13.30 5.30
N ASN A 57 3.12 12.28 4.57
CA ASN A 57 3.61 10.90 4.62
C ASN A 57 3.98 10.40 3.21
N THR A 58 5.21 10.70 2.80
CA THR A 58 5.71 10.43 1.44
C THR A 58 5.97 8.96 1.14
N ASP A 59 6.05 8.11 2.17
CA ASP A 59 6.25 6.66 2.07
C ASP A 59 5.05 5.86 2.62
N ASN A 60 3.87 6.49 2.72
CA ASN A 60 2.69 5.82 3.21
C ASN A 60 2.22 4.71 2.25
N VAL A 61 1.82 3.59 2.84
CA VAL A 61 1.22 2.46 2.14
C VAL A 61 -0.04 2.01 2.85
N SER A 62 -0.97 1.45 2.08
CA SER A 62 -2.28 1.00 2.58
C SER A 62 -2.57 -0.44 2.13
N CYS A 63 -3.30 -1.20 2.95
CA CYS A 63 -3.74 -2.55 2.60
C CYS A 63 -5.24 -2.56 2.25
N PRO A 64 -5.65 -3.02 1.05
CA PRO A 64 -7.04 -2.96 0.60
C PRO A 64 -7.94 -4.00 1.29
N PHE A 65 -7.36 -4.93 2.05
CA PHE A 65 -8.09 -6.01 2.74
C PHE A 65 -8.30 -5.71 4.22
N CYS A 66 -7.25 -5.28 4.92
CA CYS A 66 -7.31 -5.01 6.37
C CYS A 66 -7.48 -3.52 6.70
N LEU A 67 -7.43 -2.65 5.69
CA LEU A 67 -7.66 -1.20 5.79
C LEU A 67 -6.69 -0.47 6.75
N LYS A 68 -5.51 -1.05 6.95
CA LYS A 68 -4.42 -0.41 7.71
C LYS A 68 -3.51 0.34 6.77
N SER A 69 -3.02 1.49 7.25
CA SER A 69 -2.00 2.29 6.60
C SER A 69 -0.76 2.38 7.50
N LEU A 70 0.41 2.37 6.89
CA LEU A 70 1.72 2.41 7.56
C LEU A 70 2.65 3.36 6.79
N THR A 71 3.45 4.12 7.53
CA THR A 71 4.44 5.09 7.04
C THR A 71 5.66 5.07 7.95
N GLY A 72 6.75 5.73 7.55
CA GLY A 72 7.99 5.79 8.31
C GLY A 72 8.79 4.49 8.19
N TRP A 73 8.85 3.93 6.99
CA TRP A 73 9.55 2.69 6.70
C TRP A 73 11.07 2.89 6.76
N GLU A 74 11.78 1.93 7.33
CA GLU A 74 13.23 1.91 7.48
C GLU A 74 13.84 0.72 6.71
N GLU A 75 15.10 0.85 6.28
CA GLU A 75 15.76 -0.21 5.46
C GLU A 75 15.78 -1.60 6.11
N SER A 76 15.74 -1.66 7.45
CA SER A 76 15.70 -2.90 8.23
C SER A 76 14.33 -3.55 8.33
N ASP A 77 13.26 -2.86 7.92
CA ASP A 77 11.90 -3.36 8.06
C ASP A 77 11.63 -4.56 7.14
N ASN A 78 10.64 -5.37 7.55
CA ASN A 78 10.09 -6.45 6.76
C ASN A 78 8.60 -6.18 6.54
N PRO A 79 8.11 -6.11 5.30
CA PRO A 79 6.71 -5.82 5.03
C PRO A 79 5.73 -6.95 5.39
N LEU A 80 6.21 -8.18 5.65
CA LEU A 80 5.37 -9.32 6.07
C LEU A 80 5.21 -9.45 7.59
#